data_AF-A0A934XEU2-F1
#
_entry.id   AF-A0A934XEU2-F1
#
_cell.length_a   1.000
_cell.length_b   1.000
_cell.length_c   1.000
_cell.angle_alpha   90.00
_cell.angle_beta   90.00
_cell.angle_gamma   90.00
#
_symmetry.space_group_name_H-M   'P 1'
#
loop_
_entity.id
_entity.type
_entity.pdbx_description
1 polymer ?
#
loop_
_entity_poly.entity_id
_entity_poly.type
_entity_poly.pdbx_seq_one_letter_code
_entity_poly.pdbx_strand_id
1 'polypeptide(L)'
;MLSTPANCLACTGCRDELPLCPLITFLVRYKYNSIHVNNKIPLYLDLIRWNRPAGWLLLLWPTLSALWLAAGGFPGWHLLLVFTIGTILMRSAGCCINDVADREFDKHVKRTAQRPVTSGALPVREALVVGAGLALLAFLLVLTTNTLTVGWSFAALGVTLLYPYAKRFVSMPQAILGVAFSFGIPMAYAAIRNEIPVEAWLLVVGNLFWVLAYDTEYAMVDRDDDLRIGMKTSAITLGQWDVAAVMFFYGLYLAIWSVVVGSNVASVWWWLAVCIAAVQVLWHFLLIRQRQRDGCFKAFRLNHWVGAALFLGVVLAAARP
;
A
#
# COMPACT_ATOMS: atom_id res chain seq x y z
N MET A 1 52.42 51.26 31.43
CA MET A 1 52.77 51.06 30.01
C MET A 1 51.46 50.80 29.29
N LEU A 2 50.83 51.86 28.75
CA LEU A 2 50.80 52.16 27.30
C LEU A 2 50.25 50.94 26.53
N SER A 3 49.03 50.93 25.99
CA SER A 3 48.26 51.99 25.33
C SER A 3 46.75 51.73 25.37
N THR A 4 46.00 52.82 25.33
CA THR A 4 44.57 53.04 25.59
C THR A 4 43.71 53.06 24.28
N PRO A 5 42.37 53.15 24.41
CA PRO A 5 41.33 52.79 23.41
C PRO A 5 40.71 54.00 22.67
N ALA A 6 39.70 53.79 21.80
CA ALA A 6 38.40 54.53 21.81
C ALA A 6 37.59 54.49 20.47
N ASN A 7 36.29 54.22 20.65
CA ASN A 7 35.09 54.91 20.12
C ASN A 7 34.60 54.87 18.66
N CYS A 8 33.30 54.56 18.58
CA CYS A 8 32.29 54.88 17.56
C CYS A 8 32.22 56.36 17.16
N LEU A 9 31.91 56.64 15.88
CA LEU A 9 30.71 57.39 15.43
C LEU A 9 30.64 57.55 13.90
N ALA A 10 29.46 57.21 13.37
CA ALA A 10 28.73 57.73 12.20
C ALA A 10 29.47 58.32 10.97
N CYS A 11 29.17 57.77 9.78
CA CYS A 11 28.91 58.59 8.61
C CYS A 11 27.81 57.98 7.73
N THR A 12 26.81 58.80 7.49
CA THR A 12 25.59 58.64 6.72
C THR A 12 25.81 58.73 5.21
N GLY A 13 25.07 57.93 4.43
CA GLY A 13 24.60 58.33 3.10
C GLY A 13 25.36 57.79 1.89
N CYS A 14 24.84 56.69 1.31
CA CYS A 14 24.61 56.63 -0.13
C CYS A 14 23.47 55.64 -0.40
N ARG A 15 22.34 56.19 -0.84
CA ARG A 15 21.22 55.47 -1.46
C ARG A 15 21.73 54.91 -2.79
N ASP A 16 21.37 53.67 -3.11
CA ASP A 16 21.05 53.20 -4.46
C ASP A 16 20.51 51.77 -4.35
N GLU A 17 19.31 51.65 -3.78
CA GLU A 17 18.44 50.51 -4.08
C GLU A 17 17.98 50.66 -5.54
N LEU A 18 18.68 49.99 -6.46
CA LEU A 18 18.13 49.74 -7.79
C LEU A 18 16.94 48.78 -7.63
N PRO A 19 15.71 49.17 -7.98
CA PRO A 19 14.61 48.24 -7.99
C PRO A 19 14.83 47.29 -9.17
N LEU A 20 15.23 46.04 -8.88
CA LEU A 20 15.12 44.96 -9.85
C LEU A 20 13.65 44.91 -10.29
N CYS A 21 13.42 45.34 -11.53
CA CYS A 21 12.11 45.45 -12.15
C CYS A 21 11.31 44.16 -11.86
N PRO A 22 10.07 44.23 -11.36
CA PRO A 22 9.28 43.04 -11.04
C PRO A 22 9.10 42.12 -12.26
N LEU A 23 9.21 42.68 -13.48
CA LEU A 23 9.23 41.91 -14.72
C LEU A 23 10.49 41.03 -14.85
N ILE A 24 11.66 41.46 -14.40
CA ILE A 24 12.90 40.69 -14.45
C ILE A 24 12.90 39.61 -13.37
N THR A 25 12.41 39.90 -12.16
CA THR A 25 12.22 38.86 -11.12
C THR A 25 11.14 37.85 -11.53
N PHE A 26 10.07 38.30 -12.19
CA PHE A 26 9.05 37.43 -12.76
C PHE A 26 9.60 36.63 -13.93
N LEU A 27 10.34 37.22 -14.87
CA LEU A 27 10.93 36.52 -16.01
C LEU A 27 12.08 35.60 -15.61
N VAL A 28 12.88 35.94 -14.60
CA VAL A 28 13.89 35.04 -14.03
C VAL A 28 13.21 33.91 -13.29
N ARG A 29 12.14 34.14 -12.51
CA ARG A 29 11.38 33.06 -11.84
C ARG A 29 10.58 32.21 -12.83
N TYR A 30 10.06 32.81 -13.89
CA TYR A 30 9.38 32.09 -14.98
C TYR A 30 10.39 31.27 -15.77
N LYS A 31 11.56 31.83 -16.12
CA LYS A 31 12.61 31.16 -16.89
C LYS A 31 13.36 30.10 -16.05
N TYR A 32 13.50 30.28 -14.73
CA TYR A 32 14.00 29.21 -13.83
C TYR A 32 13.00 28.06 -13.69
N ASN A 33 11.69 28.34 -13.69
CA ASN A 33 10.66 27.28 -13.75
C ASN A 33 10.50 26.65 -15.14
N SER A 34 10.99 27.30 -16.20
CA SER A 34 10.82 26.86 -17.59
C SER A 34 11.98 26.00 -18.13
N ILE A 35 13.05 25.82 -17.36
CA ILE A 35 14.26 25.06 -17.79
C ILE A 35 14.23 23.58 -17.38
N HIS A 36 13.20 23.11 -16.65
CA HIS A 36 12.96 21.67 -16.39
C HIS A 36 11.71 21.13 -17.12
N VAL A 37 11.70 21.28 -18.43
CA VAL A 37 10.90 20.49 -19.36
C VAL A 37 11.70 19.18 -19.57
N ASN A 38 11.21 17.94 -19.48
CA ASN A 38 9.83 17.46 -19.40
C ASN A 38 9.76 15.96 -19.00
N ASN A 39 10.73 15.40 -18.28
CA ASN A 39 10.64 13.97 -17.93
C ASN A 39 9.87 13.76 -16.63
N LYS A 40 8.53 13.75 -16.72
CA LYS A 40 7.64 13.43 -15.60
C LYS A 40 7.54 11.93 -15.30
N ILE A 41 8.15 11.07 -16.11
CA ILE A 41 8.08 9.60 -15.94
C ILE A 41 8.51 9.17 -14.53
N PRO A 42 9.61 9.66 -13.94
CA PRO A 42 9.99 9.28 -12.57
C PRO A 42 8.92 9.65 -11.52
N LEU A 43 8.25 10.80 -11.70
CA LEU A 43 7.16 11.22 -10.82
C LEU A 43 5.94 10.31 -10.94
N TYR A 44 5.58 9.91 -12.17
CA TYR A 44 4.49 8.94 -12.37
C TYR A 44 4.85 7.57 -11.81
N LEU A 45 6.07 7.08 -12.03
CA LEU A 45 6.55 5.80 -11.49
C LEU A 45 6.54 5.79 -9.95
N ASP A 46 6.91 6.90 -9.31
CA ASP A 46 6.83 7.01 -7.85
C ASP A 46 5.37 7.15 -7.37
N LEU A 47 4.51 7.89 -8.09
CA LEU A 47 3.07 8.01 -7.79
C LEU A 47 2.38 6.64 -7.79
N ILE A 48 2.61 5.83 -8.82
CA ILE A 48 1.99 4.51 -8.97
C ILE A 48 2.68 3.42 -8.16
N ARG A 49 3.74 3.76 -7.41
CA ARG A 49 4.58 2.86 -6.60
C ARG A 49 5.24 1.74 -7.40
N TRP A 50 5.65 2.02 -8.64
CA TRP A 50 6.35 1.04 -9.49
C TRP A 50 7.66 0.54 -8.85
N ASN A 51 8.40 1.47 -8.25
CA ASN A 51 9.65 1.21 -7.53
C ASN A 51 9.50 0.45 -6.20
N ARG A 52 8.26 0.20 -5.72
CA ARG A 52 7.99 -0.38 -4.39
C ARG A 52 6.99 -1.52 -4.50
N PRO A 53 7.41 -2.70 -4.98
CA PRO A 53 6.50 -3.74 -5.45
C PRO A 53 5.71 -4.46 -4.34
N ALA A 54 6.18 -4.35 -3.09
CA ALA A 54 5.54 -5.01 -1.95
C ALA A 54 4.02 -4.76 -1.90
N GLY A 55 3.56 -3.54 -2.19
CA GLY A 55 2.15 -3.19 -2.12
C GLY A 55 1.25 -3.98 -3.07
N TRP A 56 1.67 -4.19 -4.33
CA TRP A 56 0.87 -4.98 -5.27
C TRP A 56 1.12 -6.49 -5.11
N LEU A 57 2.29 -6.91 -4.64
CA LEU A 57 2.54 -8.32 -4.29
C LEU A 57 1.64 -8.81 -3.14
N LEU A 58 1.48 -8.00 -2.09
CA LEU A 58 0.60 -8.32 -0.96
C LEU A 58 -0.87 -8.47 -1.37
N LEU A 59 -1.30 -7.71 -2.38
CA LEU A 59 -2.63 -7.81 -2.99
C LEU A 59 -2.75 -9.04 -3.92
N LEU A 60 -1.65 -9.38 -4.60
CA LEU A 60 -1.61 -10.41 -5.64
C LEU A 60 -1.69 -11.83 -5.08
N TRP A 61 -0.87 -12.17 -4.09
CA TRP A 61 -0.81 -13.55 -3.57
C TRP A 61 -2.15 -14.14 -3.12
N PRO A 62 -2.98 -13.44 -2.31
CA PRO A 62 -4.27 -13.99 -1.90
C PRO A 62 -5.25 -14.08 -3.05
N THR A 63 -5.19 -13.14 -3.99
CA THR A 63 -6.00 -13.14 -5.22
C THR A 63 -5.66 -14.35 -6.10
N LEU A 64 -4.38 -14.63 -6.32
CA LEU A 64 -3.95 -15.80 -7.10
C LEU A 64 -4.24 -17.11 -6.37
N SER A 65 -4.08 -17.14 -5.05
CA SER A 65 -4.46 -18.31 -4.23
C SER A 65 -5.94 -18.62 -4.38
N ALA A 66 -6.80 -17.60 -4.34
CA ALA A 66 -8.23 -17.76 -4.56
C ALA A 66 -8.58 -18.24 -5.97
N LEU A 67 -7.87 -17.77 -7.02
CA LEU A 67 -8.06 -18.28 -8.38
C LEU A 67 -7.75 -19.77 -8.47
N TRP A 68 -6.62 -20.23 -7.91
CA TRP A 68 -6.25 -21.64 -7.92
C TRP A 68 -7.24 -22.51 -7.13
N LEU A 69 -7.64 -22.05 -5.94
CA LEU A 69 -8.61 -22.76 -5.10
C LEU A 69 -9.98 -22.84 -5.78
N ALA A 70 -10.44 -21.73 -6.36
CA ALA A 70 -11.71 -21.69 -7.09
C ALA A 70 -11.70 -22.62 -8.31
N ALA A 71 -10.58 -22.67 -9.05
CA ALA A 71 -10.41 -23.51 -10.23
C ALA A 71 -10.10 -24.97 -9.93
N GLY A 72 -9.67 -25.29 -8.70
CA GLY A 72 -9.13 -26.62 -8.36
C GLY A 72 -7.81 -26.94 -9.07
N GLY A 73 -7.05 -25.92 -9.50
CA GLY A 73 -5.88 -26.09 -10.36
C GLY A 73 -5.50 -24.81 -11.10
N PHE A 74 -4.81 -24.96 -12.25
CA PHE A 74 -4.44 -23.81 -13.08
C PHE A 74 -5.70 -23.10 -13.65
N PRO A 75 -5.90 -21.80 -13.37
CA PRO A 75 -7.14 -21.09 -13.73
C PRO A 75 -7.23 -20.66 -15.20
N GLY A 76 -6.22 -20.97 -16.03
CA GLY A 76 -6.10 -20.52 -17.41
C GLY A 76 -5.38 -19.17 -17.55
N TRP A 77 -4.72 -18.98 -18.70
CA TRP A 77 -3.91 -17.78 -18.98
C TRP A 77 -4.72 -16.48 -18.98
N HIS A 78 -5.95 -16.53 -19.46
CA HIS A 78 -6.83 -15.36 -19.53
C HIS A 78 -7.08 -14.77 -18.12
N LEU A 79 -7.60 -15.57 -17.18
CA LEU A 79 -7.87 -15.11 -15.82
C LEU A 79 -6.60 -14.78 -15.05
N LEU A 80 -5.52 -15.55 -15.24
CA LEU A 80 -4.22 -15.22 -14.65
C LEU A 80 -3.75 -13.82 -15.06
N LEU A 81 -3.82 -13.47 -16.35
CA LEU A 81 -3.44 -12.15 -16.85
C LEU A 81 -4.39 -11.05 -16.36
N VAL A 82 -5.70 -11.27 -16.44
CA VAL A 82 -6.72 -10.31 -16.00
C VAL A 82 -6.52 -9.93 -14.52
N PHE A 83 -6.39 -10.91 -13.64
CA PHE A 83 -6.23 -10.65 -12.21
C PHE A 83 -4.85 -10.12 -11.86
N THR A 84 -3.78 -10.59 -12.51
CA THR A 84 -2.42 -10.10 -12.23
C THR A 84 -2.26 -8.64 -12.65
N ILE A 85 -2.60 -8.31 -13.89
CA ILE A 85 -2.49 -6.95 -14.42
C ILE A 85 -3.51 -6.05 -13.72
N GLY A 86 -4.74 -6.52 -13.53
CA GLY A 86 -5.78 -5.78 -12.81
C GLY A 86 -5.38 -5.43 -11.37
N THR A 87 -4.75 -6.34 -10.64
CA THR A 87 -4.21 -6.11 -9.29
C THR A 87 -3.16 -5.00 -9.29
N ILE A 88 -2.20 -5.04 -10.23
CA ILE A 88 -1.15 -4.02 -10.35
C ILE A 88 -1.78 -2.65 -10.65
N LEU A 89 -2.67 -2.60 -11.66
CA LEU A 89 -3.35 -1.37 -12.06
C LEU A 89 -4.19 -0.77 -10.93
N MET A 90 -5.01 -1.58 -10.25
CA MET A 90 -5.89 -1.11 -9.17
C MET A 90 -5.10 -0.70 -7.93
N ARG A 91 -4.01 -1.39 -7.59
CA ARG A 91 -3.14 -0.95 -6.50
C ARG A 91 -2.55 0.43 -6.80
N SER A 92 -2.06 0.61 -8.03
CA SER A 92 -1.50 1.87 -8.50
C SER A 92 -2.55 2.99 -8.56
N ALA A 93 -3.76 2.72 -9.04
CA ALA A 93 -4.88 3.67 -9.03
C ALA A 93 -5.24 4.08 -7.59
N GLY A 94 -5.30 3.11 -6.67
CA GLY A 94 -5.49 3.36 -5.24
C GLY A 94 -4.42 4.27 -4.64
N CYS A 95 -3.14 4.11 -5.03
CA CYS A 95 -2.07 5.02 -4.61
C CYS A 95 -2.30 6.46 -5.10
N CYS A 96 -2.78 6.65 -6.33
CA CYS A 96 -3.05 7.98 -6.87
C CYS A 96 -4.09 8.74 -6.05
N ILE A 97 -5.23 8.11 -5.73
CA ILE A 97 -6.25 8.74 -4.89
C ILE A 97 -5.78 8.89 -3.44
N ASN A 98 -5.03 7.92 -2.91
CA ASN A 98 -4.52 7.98 -1.55
C ASN A 98 -3.56 9.16 -1.36
N ASP A 99 -2.57 9.34 -2.25
CA ASP A 99 -1.63 10.47 -2.19
C ASP A 99 -2.36 11.83 -2.29
N VAL A 100 -3.49 11.90 -3.01
CA VAL A 100 -4.33 13.10 -3.08
C VAL A 100 -5.10 13.34 -1.78
N ALA A 101 -5.78 12.31 -1.26
CA ALA A 101 -6.59 12.40 -0.04
C ALA A 101 -5.73 12.66 1.22
N ASP A 102 -4.49 12.19 1.20
CA ASP A 102 -3.57 12.23 2.32
C ASP A 102 -2.59 13.40 2.28
N ARG A 103 -2.58 14.18 1.19
CA ARG A 103 -1.60 15.22 0.90
C ARG A 103 -1.24 16.12 2.10
N GLU A 104 -2.23 16.59 2.86
CA GLU A 104 -1.96 17.48 3.99
C GLU A 104 -1.34 16.76 5.19
N PHE A 105 -1.72 15.51 5.44
CA PHE A 105 -1.10 14.69 6.48
C PHE A 105 0.32 14.27 6.09
N ASP A 106 0.48 13.86 4.83
CA ASP A 106 1.73 13.32 4.30
C ASP A 106 2.89 14.33 4.36
N LYS A 107 2.60 15.64 4.32
CA LYS A 107 3.60 16.72 4.47
C LYS A 107 4.34 16.67 5.81
N HIS A 108 3.72 16.11 6.83
CA HIS A 108 4.24 16.08 8.20
C HIS A 108 4.91 14.75 8.57
N VAL A 109 4.91 13.76 7.66
CA VAL A 109 5.50 12.44 7.88
C VAL A 109 6.75 12.29 7.04
N LYS A 110 7.89 11.96 7.68
CA LYS A 110 9.23 11.96 7.06
C LYS A 110 9.30 11.16 5.76
N ARG A 111 8.63 10.00 5.74
CA ARG A 111 8.64 9.06 4.63
C ARG A 111 7.81 9.53 3.43
N THR A 112 6.78 10.35 3.65
CA THR A 112 5.76 10.71 2.65
C THR A 112 5.82 12.17 2.23
N ALA A 113 6.56 13.01 2.96
CA ALA A 113 6.69 14.44 2.66
C ALA A 113 7.19 14.73 1.24
N GLN A 114 7.99 13.83 0.67
CA GLN A 114 8.55 13.95 -0.68
C GLN A 114 7.72 13.26 -1.77
N ARG A 115 6.52 12.74 -1.46
CA ARG A 115 5.64 12.16 -2.49
C ARG A 115 5.31 13.20 -3.56
N PRO A 116 5.15 12.81 -4.84
CA PRO A 116 4.97 13.76 -5.95
C PRO A 116 3.82 14.76 -5.76
N VAL A 117 2.68 14.29 -5.24
CA VAL A 117 1.51 15.14 -4.97
C VAL A 117 1.72 16.02 -3.73
N THR A 118 2.33 15.46 -2.69
CA THR A 118 2.60 16.11 -1.39
C THR A 118 3.60 17.24 -1.51
N SER A 119 4.69 17.05 -2.26
CA SER A 119 5.72 18.06 -2.50
C SER A 119 5.29 19.14 -3.50
N GLY A 120 4.17 18.94 -4.21
CA GLY A 120 3.72 19.81 -5.30
C GLY A 120 4.42 19.58 -6.64
N ALA A 121 5.29 18.57 -6.74
CA ALA A 121 5.96 18.19 -8.00
C ALA A 121 4.97 17.69 -9.06
N LEU A 122 3.82 17.15 -8.64
CA LEU A 122 2.74 16.72 -9.53
C LEU A 122 1.40 17.34 -9.09
N PRO A 123 0.64 17.99 -9.99
CA PRO A 123 -0.64 18.59 -9.63
C PRO A 123 -1.71 17.52 -9.34
N VAL A 124 -2.61 17.83 -8.40
CA VAL A 124 -3.69 16.93 -7.95
C VAL A 124 -4.53 16.40 -9.11
N ARG A 125 -4.93 17.28 -10.03
CA ARG A 125 -5.75 16.90 -11.20
C ARG A 125 -5.05 15.83 -12.05
N GLU A 126 -3.74 15.96 -12.24
CA GLU A 126 -2.95 15.03 -13.03
C GLU A 126 -2.83 13.67 -12.34
N ALA A 127 -2.60 13.64 -11.02
CA ALA A 127 -2.61 12.40 -10.24
C ALA A 127 -3.97 11.67 -10.32
N LEU A 128 -5.08 12.41 -10.23
CA LEU A 128 -6.43 11.83 -10.35
C LEU A 128 -6.71 11.29 -11.76
N VAL A 129 -6.27 11.99 -12.81
CA VAL A 129 -6.41 11.51 -14.20
C VAL A 129 -5.62 10.23 -14.43
N VAL A 130 -4.39 10.15 -13.92
CA VAL A 130 -3.59 8.91 -13.97
C VAL A 130 -4.30 7.78 -13.24
N GLY A 131 -4.78 8.02 -12.01
CA GLY A 131 -5.54 7.03 -11.25
C GLY A 131 -6.80 6.54 -11.96
N ALA A 132 -7.57 7.46 -12.55
CA ALA A 132 -8.77 7.13 -13.31
C ALA A 132 -8.46 6.33 -14.58
N GLY A 133 -7.37 6.67 -15.30
CA GLY A 133 -6.92 5.91 -16.46
C GLY A 133 -6.52 4.48 -16.10
N LEU A 134 -5.78 4.29 -15.00
CA LEU A 134 -5.41 2.96 -14.50
C LEU A 134 -6.64 2.14 -14.09
N ALA A 135 -7.59 2.76 -13.39
CA ALA A 135 -8.85 2.11 -13.00
C ALA A 135 -9.69 1.73 -14.23
N LEU A 136 -9.74 2.58 -15.27
CA LEU A 136 -10.42 2.28 -16.52
C LEU A 136 -9.76 1.10 -17.24
N LEU A 137 -8.44 1.04 -17.31
CA LEU A 137 -7.72 -0.10 -17.90
C LEU A 137 -8.01 -1.40 -17.13
N ALA A 138 -8.03 -1.34 -15.79
CA ALA A 138 -8.41 -2.50 -14.97
C ALA A 138 -9.88 -2.93 -15.22
N PHE A 139 -10.78 -1.96 -15.39
CA PHE A 139 -12.18 -2.22 -15.72
C PHE A 139 -12.33 -2.89 -17.09
N LEU A 140 -11.60 -2.43 -18.13
CA LEU A 140 -11.60 -3.06 -19.45
C LEU A 140 -11.13 -4.53 -19.39
N LEU A 141 -10.17 -4.87 -18.52
CA LEU A 141 -9.78 -6.26 -18.30
C LEU A 141 -10.91 -7.06 -17.66
N VAL A 142 -11.56 -6.53 -16.62
CA VAL A 142 -12.65 -7.23 -15.92
C VAL A 142 -13.88 -7.42 -16.81
N LEU A 143 -14.15 -6.53 -17.78
CA LEU A 143 -15.22 -6.70 -18.77
C LEU A 143 -15.08 -7.99 -19.61
N THR A 144 -13.88 -8.59 -19.65
CA THR A 144 -13.65 -9.87 -20.35
C THR A 144 -14.01 -11.10 -19.52
N THR A 145 -14.54 -10.92 -18.30
CA THR A 145 -14.97 -12.00 -17.40
C THR A 145 -16.51 -12.17 -17.44
N ASN A 146 -17.15 -12.53 -16.33
CA ASN A 146 -18.60 -12.67 -16.25
C ASN A 146 -19.27 -11.49 -15.51
N THR A 147 -20.59 -11.36 -15.67
CA THR A 147 -21.37 -10.25 -15.11
C THR A 147 -21.28 -10.14 -13.58
N LEU A 148 -21.16 -11.27 -12.88
CA LEU A 148 -21.02 -11.27 -11.43
C LEU A 148 -19.69 -10.61 -11.01
N THR A 149 -18.58 -10.99 -11.65
CA THR A 149 -17.25 -10.38 -11.42
C THR A 149 -17.24 -8.90 -11.79
N VAL A 150 -17.87 -8.53 -12.91
CA VAL A 150 -18.03 -7.10 -13.29
C VAL A 150 -18.80 -6.34 -12.21
N GLY A 151 -19.90 -6.88 -11.69
CA GLY A 151 -20.67 -6.26 -10.61
C GLY A 151 -19.83 -6.04 -9.35
N TRP A 152 -19.07 -7.05 -8.93
CA TRP A 152 -18.19 -6.94 -7.76
C TRP A 152 -17.01 -5.98 -7.96
N SER A 153 -16.59 -5.70 -9.19
CA SER A 153 -15.54 -4.70 -9.46
C SER A 153 -15.96 -3.28 -9.03
N PHE A 154 -17.26 -2.94 -9.12
CA PHE A 154 -17.78 -1.66 -8.63
C PHE A 154 -17.74 -1.59 -7.10
N ALA A 155 -18.05 -2.70 -6.41
CA ALA A 155 -17.91 -2.77 -4.96
C ALA A 155 -16.43 -2.64 -4.55
N ALA A 156 -15.52 -3.31 -5.25
CA ALA A 156 -14.07 -3.20 -5.02
C ALA A 156 -13.57 -1.76 -5.20
N LEU A 157 -14.03 -1.09 -6.26
CA LEU A 157 -13.73 0.32 -6.52
C LEU A 157 -14.30 1.20 -5.40
N GLY A 158 -15.55 0.98 -4.97
CA GLY A 158 -16.17 1.71 -3.88
C GLY A 158 -15.35 1.64 -2.59
N VAL A 159 -14.94 0.43 -2.17
CA VAL A 159 -14.06 0.24 -1.00
C VAL A 159 -12.72 0.97 -1.20
N THR A 160 -12.12 0.88 -2.39
CA THR A 160 -10.86 1.57 -2.72
C THR A 160 -10.98 3.09 -2.60
N LEU A 161 -12.10 3.67 -3.03
CA LEU A 161 -12.35 5.12 -2.95
C LEU A 161 -12.63 5.57 -1.51
N LEU A 162 -13.25 4.73 -0.68
CA LEU A 162 -13.59 5.04 0.71
C LEU A 162 -12.39 4.93 1.65
N TYR A 163 -11.48 3.98 1.41
CA TYR A 163 -10.35 3.69 2.29
C TYR A 163 -9.50 4.92 2.69
N PRO A 164 -9.08 5.83 1.78
CA PRO A 164 -8.23 6.97 2.16
C PRO A 164 -8.87 7.90 3.19
N TYR A 165 -10.21 7.92 3.25
CA TYR A 165 -10.97 8.73 4.19
C TYR A 165 -11.18 8.04 5.54
N ALA A 166 -10.95 6.72 5.63
CA ALA A 166 -11.18 5.90 6.82
C ALA A 166 -10.48 6.46 8.07
N LYS A 167 -9.25 6.96 7.92
CA LYS A 167 -8.46 7.50 9.03
C LYS A 167 -9.12 8.68 9.78
N ARG A 168 -10.12 9.33 9.16
CA ARG A 168 -10.89 10.41 9.77
C ARG A 168 -12.01 9.90 10.69
N PHE A 169 -12.43 8.64 10.52
CA PHE A 169 -13.62 8.09 11.15
C PHE A 169 -13.34 6.88 12.05
N VAL A 170 -12.31 6.09 11.76
CA VAL A 170 -11.99 4.86 12.51
C VAL A 170 -10.61 4.93 13.15
N SER A 171 -10.45 4.25 14.29
CA SER A 171 -9.17 4.15 15.01
C SER A 171 -8.15 3.25 14.30
N MET A 172 -8.64 2.29 13.51
CA MET A 172 -7.83 1.31 12.79
C MET A 172 -8.24 1.29 11.30
N PRO A 173 -7.85 2.31 10.50
CA PRO A 173 -8.11 2.32 9.06
C PRO A 173 -7.55 1.11 8.32
N GLN A 174 -6.57 0.42 8.91
CA GLN A 174 -6.01 -0.85 8.45
C GLN A 174 -7.06 -1.96 8.29
N ALA A 175 -8.15 -1.94 9.06
CA ALA A 175 -9.23 -2.91 8.89
C ALA A 175 -9.97 -2.70 7.55
N ILE A 176 -10.20 -1.44 7.17
CA ILE A 176 -10.82 -1.09 5.88
C ILE A 176 -9.84 -1.37 4.73
N LEU A 177 -8.55 -1.10 4.94
CA LEU A 177 -7.51 -1.54 4.01
C LEU A 177 -7.51 -3.06 3.83
N GLY A 178 -7.71 -3.81 4.92
CA GLY A 178 -7.83 -5.27 4.91
C GLY A 178 -8.94 -5.75 3.99
N VAL A 179 -10.11 -5.12 4.04
CA VAL A 179 -11.21 -5.43 3.12
C VAL A 179 -10.81 -5.12 1.67
N ALA A 180 -10.22 -3.95 1.42
CA ALA A 180 -9.76 -3.57 0.08
C ALA A 180 -8.73 -4.56 -0.47
N PHE A 181 -7.79 -4.99 0.38
CA PHE A 181 -6.70 -5.89 0.00
C PHE A 181 -7.11 -7.36 -0.11
N SER A 182 -8.24 -7.73 0.47
CA SER A 182 -8.82 -9.07 0.35
C SER A 182 -9.79 -9.20 -0.84
N PHE A 183 -10.19 -8.10 -1.49
CA PHE A 183 -11.32 -8.10 -2.42
C PHE A 183 -11.09 -8.88 -3.72
N GLY A 184 -9.83 -9.15 -4.08
CA GLY A 184 -9.50 -10.03 -5.20
C GLY A 184 -9.97 -11.48 -4.98
N ILE A 185 -10.10 -11.94 -3.72
CA ILE A 185 -10.57 -13.28 -3.36
C ILE A 185 -12.01 -13.54 -3.86
N PRO A 186 -13.03 -12.77 -3.45
CA PRO A 186 -14.40 -13.00 -3.90
C PRO A 186 -14.54 -12.79 -5.41
N MET A 187 -13.80 -11.85 -6.00
CA MET A 187 -13.80 -11.64 -7.44
C MET A 187 -13.24 -12.85 -8.20
N ALA A 188 -12.20 -13.51 -7.69
CA ALA A 188 -11.63 -14.72 -8.27
C ALA A 188 -12.62 -15.89 -8.25
N TYR A 189 -13.31 -16.11 -7.12
CA TYR A 189 -14.38 -17.10 -7.03
C TYR A 189 -15.54 -16.79 -7.96
N ALA A 190 -16.00 -15.53 -8.00
CA ALA A 190 -17.01 -15.09 -8.95
C ALA A 190 -16.58 -15.35 -10.40
N ALA A 191 -15.33 -15.09 -10.76
CA ALA A 191 -14.84 -15.25 -12.12
C ALA A 191 -14.82 -16.70 -12.59
N ILE A 192 -14.44 -17.62 -11.69
CA ILE A 192 -14.31 -19.05 -12.00
C ILE A 192 -15.64 -19.79 -11.86
N ARG A 193 -16.36 -19.58 -10.75
CA ARG A 193 -17.53 -20.38 -10.37
C ARG A 193 -18.87 -19.68 -10.62
N ASN A 194 -18.85 -18.39 -10.96
CA ASN A 194 -20.05 -17.55 -11.08
C ASN A 194 -20.92 -17.52 -9.79
N GLU A 195 -20.26 -17.71 -8.64
CA GLU A 195 -20.82 -17.61 -7.30
C GLU A 195 -19.70 -17.27 -6.30
N ILE A 196 -20.06 -16.84 -5.09
CA ILE A 196 -19.11 -16.56 -4.01
C ILE A 196 -19.50 -17.41 -2.79
N PRO A 197 -18.95 -18.62 -2.65
CA PRO A 197 -19.28 -19.50 -1.54
C PRO A 197 -18.73 -18.95 -0.21
N VAL A 198 -19.23 -19.51 0.91
CA VAL A 198 -18.82 -19.10 2.27
C VAL A 198 -17.30 -19.22 2.47
N GLU A 199 -16.66 -20.22 1.86
CA GLU A 199 -15.20 -20.38 1.91
C GLU A 199 -14.43 -19.16 1.41
N ALA A 200 -14.92 -18.48 0.37
CA ALA A 200 -14.28 -17.27 -0.16
C ALA A 200 -14.32 -16.14 0.87
N TRP A 201 -15.43 -16.00 1.60
CA TRP A 201 -15.56 -15.02 2.68
C TRP A 201 -14.69 -15.35 3.90
N LEU A 202 -14.53 -16.64 4.23
CA LEU A 202 -13.60 -17.05 5.28
C LEU A 202 -12.14 -16.75 4.89
N LEU A 203 -11.78 -16.95 3.63
CA LEU A 203 -10.47 -16.55 3.11
C LEU A 203 -10.27 -15.02 3.18
N VAL A 204 -11.31 -14.23 2.87
CA VAL A 204 -11.30 -12.76 3.04
C VAL A 204 -11.05 -12.37 4.49
N VAL A 205 -11.73 -13.00 5.45
CA VAL A 205 -11.56 -12.74 6.88
C VAL A 205 -10.15 -13.13 7.34
N GLY A 206 -9.66 -14.30 6.93
CA GLY A 206 -8.29 -14.71 7.23
C GLY A 206 -7.26 -13.73 6.64
N ASN A 207 -7.43 -13.36 5.37
CA ASN A 207 -6.53 -12.41 4.70
C ASN A 207 -6.59 -11.02 5.35
N LEU A 208 -7.75 -10.58 5.82
CA LEU A 208 -7.88 -9.33 6.58
C LEU A 208 -6.97 -9.33 7.81
N PHE A 209 -6.86 -10.44 8.55
CA PHE A 209 -5.92 -10.53 9.66
C PHE A 209 -4.46 -10.47 9.21
N TRP A 210 -4.11 -11.05 8.05
CA TRP A 210 -2.77 -10.86 7.50
C TRP A 210 -2.48 -9.40 7.18
N VAL A 211 -3.45 -8.69 6.57
CA VAL A 211 -3.35 -7.24 6.31
C VAL A 211 -3.20 -6.45 7.60
N LEU A 212 -4.00 -6.75 8.63
CA LEU A 212 -3.85 -6.12 9.93
C LEU A 212 -2.46 -6.35 10.54
N ALA A 213 -1.89 -7.54 10.39
CA ALA A 213 -0.55 -7.84 10.88
C ALA A 213 0.50 -6.97 10.18
N TYR A 214 0.67 -7.11 8.87
CA TYR A 214 1.75 -6.42 8.16
C TYR A 214 1.54 -4.91 8.09
N ASP A 215 0.30 -4.42 8.03
CA ASP A 215 0.05 -2.99 7.93
C ASP A 215 0.16 -2.31 9.31
N THR A 216 0.06 -3.08 10.39
CA THR A 216 0.48 -2.62 11.72
C THR A 216 2.00 -2.53 11.83
N GLU A 217 2.76 -3.49 11.27
CA GLU A 217 4.22 -3.35 11.17
C GLU A 217 4.59 -2.09 10.38
N TYR A 218 3.85 -1.80 9.30
CA TYR A 218 4.03 -0.57 8.53
C TYR A 218 3.71 0.70 9.35
N ALA A 219 2.58 0.71 10.06
CA ALA A 219 2.19 1.84 10.91
C ALA A 219 3.16 2.08 12.08
N MET A 220 3.82 1.04 12.58
CA MET A 220 4.87 1.17 13.60
C MET A 220 6.08 1.98 13.09
N VAL A 221 6.32 2.01 11.77
CA VAL A 221 7.39 2.83 11.17
C VAL A 221 7.10 4.30 11.36
N ASP A 222 5.85 4.74 11.24
CA ASP A 222 5.50 6.17 11.24
C ASP A 222 4.88 6.66 12.56
N ARG A 223 4.83 5.80 13.59
CA ARG A 223 4.25 6.08 14.91
C ARG A 223 4.60 7.46 15.47
N ASP A 224 5.90 7.80 15.53
CA ASP A 224 6.33 9.07 16.14
C ASP A 224 5.82 10.30 15.37
N ASP A 225 5.72 10.17 14.05
CA ASP A 225 5.25 11.26 13.19
C ASP A 225 3.71 11.35 13.25
N ASP A 226 3.02 10.20 13.25
CA ASP A 226 1.56 10.09 13.40
C ASP A 226 1.05 10.64 14.73
N LEU A 227 1.76 10.39 15.83
CA LEU A 227 1.43 10.92 17.16
C LEU A 227 1.48 12.46 17.19
N ARG A 228 2.44 13.08 16.50
CA ARG A 228 2.58 14.55 16.46
C ARG A 228 1.42 15.23 15.75
N ILE A 229 0.83 14.57 14.76
CA ILE A 229 -0.30 15.09 13.97
C ILE A 229 -1.66 14.56 14.44
N GLY A 230 -1.70 13.79 15.54
CA GLY A 230 -2.92 13.25 16.11
C GLY A 230 -3.63 12.24 15.20
N MET A 231 -2.89 11.53 14.33
CA MET A 231 -3.48 10.51 13.45
C MET A 231 -3.87 9.27 14.27
N LYS A 232 -4.98 8.62 13.90
CA LYS A 232 -5.36 7.33 14.47
C LYS A 232 -4.88 6.20 13.55
N THR A 233 -4.04 5.33 14.08
CA THR A 233 -3.51 4.15 13.39
C THR A 233 -3.58 2.92 14.30
N SER A 234 -3.45 1.72 13.73
CA SER A 234 -3.35 0.49 14.53
C SER A 234 -2.18 0.55 15.52
N ALA A 235 -1.01 1.06 15.10
CA ALA A 235 0.16 1.20 15.96
C ALA A 235 -0.11 2.12 17.17
N ILE A 236 -0.89 3.18 17.01
CA ILE A 236 -1.27 4.06 18.13
C ILE A 236 -2.38 3.42 18.97
N THR A 237 -3.38 2.84 18.34
CA THR A 237 -4.54 2.23 19.00
C THR A 237 -4.16 1.02 19.86
N LEU A 238 -3.24 0.18 19.37
CA LEU A 238 -2.75 -1.00 20.09
C LEU A 238 -1.68 -0.62 21.13
N GLY A 239 -1.04 0.54 20.99
CA GLY A 239 -0.04 1.06 21.92
C GLY A 239 1.08 0.05 22.18
N GLN A 240 1.27 -0.31 23.45
CA GLN A 240 2.29 -1.28 23.89
C GLN A 240 2.01 -2.73 23.44
N TRP A 241 0.76 -3.04 23.06
CA TRP A 241 0.33 -4.37 22.63
C TRP A 241 0.50 -4.60 21.13
N ASP A 242 0.97 -3.60 20.38
CA ASP A 242 1.25 -3.66 18.94
C ASP A 242 1.90 -4.98 18.48
N VAL A 243 3.03 -5.37 19.06
CA VAL A 243 3.77 -6.59 18.69
C VAL A 243 2.95 -7.84 19.01
N ALA A 244 2.30 -7.89 20.18
CA ALA A 244 1.47 -9.04 20.56
C ALA A 244 0.25 -9.18 19.64
N ALA A 245 -0.38 -8.07 19.28
CA ALA A 245 -1.50 -8.01 18.36
C ALA A 245 -1.09 -8.42 16.94
N VAL A 246 0.06 -7.98 16.44
CA VAL A 246 0.61 -8.43 15.15
C VAL A 246 0.76 -9.96 15.14
N MET A 247 1.34 -10.54 16.18
CA MET A 247 1.50 -12.00 16.28
C MET A 247 0.15 -12.72 16.39
N PHE A 248 -0.81 -12.15 17.12
CA PHE A 248 -2.16 -12.67 17.21
C PHE A 248 -2.86 -12.66 15.83
N PHE A 249 -2.74 -11.57 15.07
CA PHE A 249 -3.30 -11.47 13.73
C PHE A 249 -2.66 -12.47 12.75
N TYR A 250 -1.35 -12.68 12.80
CA TYR A 250 -0.73 -13.78 12.04
C TYR A 250 -1.26 -15.15 12.44
N GLY A 251 -1.42 -15.38 13.75
CA GLY A 251 -2.00 -16.63 14.27
C GLY A 251 -3.40 -16.88 13.71
N LEU A 252 -4.27 -15.87 13.74
CA LEU A 252 -5.61 -15.96 13.16
C LEU A 252 -5.59 -16.19 11.65
N TYR A 253 -4.74 -15.46 10.91
CA TYR A 253 -4.56 -15.66 9.48
C TYR A 253 -4.17 -17.11 9.15
N LEU A 254 -3.09 -17.61 9.76
CA LEU A 254 -2.60 -18.96 9.51
C LEU A 254 -3.61 -20.01 9.95
N ALA A 255 -4.30 -19.83 11.08
CA ALA A 255 -5.31 -20.76 11.55
C ALA A 255 -6.51 -20.84 10.58
N ILE A 256 -7.07 -19.69 10.20
CA ILE A 256 -8.23 -19.63 9.30
C ILE A 256 -7.87 -20.21 7.94
N TRP A 257 -6.76 -19.78 7.35
CA TRP A 257 -6.33 -20.30 6.04
C TRP A 257 -5.99 -21.79 6.11
N SER A 258 -5.36 -22.27 7.18
CA SER A 258 -5.07 -23.70 7.35
C SER A 258 -6.34 -24.55 7.39
N VAL A 259 -7.38 -24.10 8.09
CA VAL A 259 -8.66 -24.81 8.16
C VAL A 259 -9.38 -24.78 6.81
N VAL A 260 -9.50 -23.61 6.19
CA VAL A 260 -10.26 -23.44 4.94
C VAL A 260 -9.57 -24.12 3.75
N VAL A 261 -8.26 -23.93 3.59
CA VAL A 261 -7.51 -24.55 2.50
C VAL A 261 -7.22 -26.02 2.79
N GLY A 262 -6.86 -26.37 4.02
CA GLY A 262 -6.52 -27.76 4.39
C GLY A 262 -7.70 -28.72 4.33
N SER A 263 -8.93 -28.24 4.53
CA SER A 263 -10.15 -29.04 4.32
C SER A 263 -10.45 -29.30 2.84
N ASN A 264 -10.02 -28.41 1.95
CA ASN A 264 -10.19 -28.54 0.50
C ASN A 264 -9.03 -29.28 -0.17
N VAL A 265 -7.81 -29.17 0.37
CA VAL A 265 -6.59 -29.70 -0.22
C VAL A 265 -5.72 -30.37 0.85
N ALA A 266 -6.04 -31.62 1.18
CA ALA A 266 -5.27 -32.45 2.10
C ALA A 266 -3.94 -32.89 1.45
N SER A 267 -2.93 -32.00 1.48
CA SER A 267 -1.62 -32.21 0.85
C SER A 267 -0.48 -31.87 1.81
N VAL A 268 0.59 -32.68 1.78
CA VAL A 268 1.82 -32.41 2.52
C VAL A 268 2.44 -31.06 2.11
N TRP A 269 2.28 -30.67 0.84
CA TRP A 269 2.80 -29.40 0.32
C TRP A 269 2.11 -28.19 0.95
N TRP A 270 0.81 -28.30 1.23
CA TRP A 270 0.07 -27.25 1.92
C TRP A 270 0.61 -27.05 3.35
N TRP A 271 0.74 -28.12 4.11
CA TRP A 271 1.25 -28.03 5.48
C TRP A 271 2.71 -27.59 5.55
N LEU A 272 3.55 -27.99 4.59
CA LEU A 272 4.92 -27.49 4.47
C LEU A 272 4.94 -25.97 4.22
N ALA A 273 4.06 -25.46 3.34
CA ALA A 273 3.92 -24.03 3.10
C ALA A 273 3.46 -23.26 4.36
N VAL A 274 2.51 -23.81 5.13
CA VAL A 274 2.09 -23.24 6.42
C VAL A 274 3.26 -23.20 7.41
N CYS A 275 4.06 -24.26 7.51
CA CYS A 275 5.26 -24.28 8.35
C CYS A 275 6.28 -23.21 7.93
N ILE A 276 6.55 -23.08 6.62
CA ILE A 276 7.44 -22.05 6.08
C ILE A 276 6.91 -20.64 6.42
N ALA A 277 5.61 -20.40 6.25
CA ALA A 277 4.98 -19.13 6.59
C ALA A 277 5.07 -18.83 8.10
N ALA A 278 4.87 -19.85 8.96
CA ALA A 278 5.02 -19.70 10.40
C ALA A 278 6.45 -19.34 10.82
N VAL A 279 7.48 -19.95 10.20
CA VAL A 279 8.88 -19.57 10.43
C VAL A 279 9.15 -18.12 10.02
N GLN A 280 8.59 -17.67 8.89
CA GLN A 280 8.71 -16.26 8.46
C GLN A 280 8.03 -15.31 9.45
N VAL A 281 6.86 -15.67 9.99
CA VAL A 281 6.16 -14.90 11.03
C VAL A 281 7.00 -14.81 12.31
N LEU A 282 7.64 -15.89 12.75
CA LEU A 282 8.57 -15.86 13.89
C LEU A 282 9.79 -14.98 13.59
N TRP A 283 10.26 -14.96 12.35
CA TRP A 283 11.32 -14.04 11.94
C TRP A 283 10.86 -12.58 11.95
N HIS A 284 9.64 -12.26 11.51
CA HIS A 284 9.07 -10.92 11.63
C HIS A 284 8.97 -10.47 13.08
N PHE A 285 8.57 -11.34 14.00
CA PHE A 285 8.61 -11.05 15.44
C PHE A 285 9.99 -10.55 15.89
N LEU A 286 11.06 -11.23 15.48
CA LEU A 286 12.43 -10.83 15.82
C LEU A 286 12.80 -9.44 15.26
N LEU A 287 12.27 -9.08 14.09
CA LEU A 287 12.48 -7.76 13.47
C LEU A 287 11.72 -6.64 14.20
N ILE A 288 10.49 -6.91 14.66
CA ILE A 288 9.61 -5.87 15.22
C ILE A 288 9.65 -5.76 16.74
N ARG A 289 10.18 -6.75 17.47
CA ARG A 289 10.15 -6.79 18.96
C ARG A 289 10.76 -5.55 19.63
N GLN A 290 11.74 -4.91 18.98
CA GLN A 290 12.38 -3.69 19.47
C GLN A 290 11.74 -2.40 18.95
N ARG A 291 10.71 -2.49 18.08
CA ARG A 291 9.94 -1.36 17.54
C ARG A 291 10.80 -0.31 16.81
N GLN A 292 11.95 -0.73 16.27
CA GLN A 292 12.81 0.13 15.48
C GLN A 292 12.23 0.31 14.08
N ARG A 293 12.29 1.53 13.54
CA ARG A 293 11.73 1.88 12.22
C ARG A 293 12.23 0.94 11.11
N ASP A 294 13.54 0.69 11.07
CA ASP A 294 14.15 -0.15 10.03
C ASP A 294 13.71 -1.62 10.11
N GLY A 295 13.61 -2.16 11.33
CA GLY A 295 13.13 -3.52 11.58
C GLY A 295 11.68 -3.69 11.13
N CYS A 296 10.80 -2.75 11.51
CA CYS A 296 9.38 -2.77 11.15
C CYS A 296 9.18 -2.59 9.63
N PHE A 297 9.92 -1.67 9.01
CA PHE A 297 9.84 -1.46 7.56
C PHE A 297 10.36 -2.66 6.78
N LYS A 298 11.41 -3.34 7.28
CA LYS A 298 11.92 -4.59 6.69
C LYS A 298 10.87 -5.71 6.78
N ALA A 299 10.22 -5.88 7.94
CA ALA A 299 9.17 -6.87 8.14
C ALA A 299 8.00 -6.64 7.16
N PHE A 300 7.49 -5.41 7.06
CA PHE A 300 6.45 -5.05 6.10
C PHE A 300 6.85 -5.35 4.65
N ARG A 301 8.05 -4.93 4.22
CA ARG A 301 8.48 -5.10 2.83
C ARG A 301 8.65 -6.57 2.45
N LEU A 302 9.14 -7.39 3.37
CA LEU A 302 9.40 -8.82 3.13
C LEU A 302 8.18 -9.68 3.42
N ASN A 303 7.08 -9.08 3.86
CA ASN A 303 5.86 -9.78 4.19
C ASN A 303 5.22 -10.52 3.03
N HIS A 304 5.45 -10.05 1.81
CA HIS A 304 4.96 -10.74 0.62
C HIS A 304 5.45 -12.19 0.51
N TRP A 305 6.57 -12.57 1.15
CA TRP A 305 7.07 -13.94 1.17
C TRP A 305 6.18 -14.89 1.99
N VAL A 306 5.41 -14.37 2.95
CA VAL A 306 4.41 -15.14 3.70
C VAL A 306 3.27 -15.53 2.75
N GLY A 307 2.74 -14.56 2.00
CA GLY A 307 1.72 -14.79 0.98
C GLY A 307 2.23 -15.69 -0.16
N ALA A 308 3.46 -15.48 -0.63
CA ALA A 308 4.07 -16.30 -1.67
C ALA A 308 4.23 -17.76 -1.22
N ALA A 309 4.63 -18.01 0.02
CA ALA A 309 4.74 -19.36 0.56
C ALA A 309 3.37 -20.09 0.55
N LEU A 310 2.31 -19.44 1.05
CA LEU A 310 0.97 -20.05 1.04
C LEU A 310 0.45 -20.24 -0.40
N PHE A 311 0.66 -19.28 -1.29
CA PHE A 311 0.30 -19.42 -2.71
C PHE A 311 1.00 -20.61 -3.36
N LEU A 312 2.32 -20.75 -3.17
CA LEU A 312 3.06 -21.92 -3.69
C LEU A 312 2.54 -23.22 -3.09
N GLY A 313 2.19 -23.23 -1.80
CA GLY A 313 1.52 -24.36 -1.15
C GLY A 313 0.21 -24.74 -1.86
N VAL A 314 -0.64 -23.76 -2.17
CA VAL A 314 -1.89 -23.98 -2.93
C VAL A 314 -1.61 -24.55 -4.32
N VAL A 315 -0.66 -23.96 -5.07
CA VAL A 315 -0.31 -24.42 -6.42
C VAL A 315 0.20 -25.86 -6.41
N LEU A 316 1.15 -26.18 -5.52
CA LEU A 316 1.72 -27.53 -5.40
C LEU A 316 0.71 -28.55 -4.89
N ALA A 317 -0.21 -28.12 -4.01
CA ALA A 317 -1.25 -28.99 -3.49
C ALA A 317 -2.35 -29.27 -4.53
N ALA A 318 -2.62 -28.32 -5.44
CA ALA A 318 -3.55 -28.48 -6.55
C ALA A 318 -2.94 -29.20 -7.77
N ALA A 319 -1.61 -29.18 -7.92
CA ALA A 319 -0.87 -29.98 -8.90
C ALA A 319 -0.85 -31.45 -8.46
N ARG A 320 -1.96 -32.17 -8.65
CA ARG A 320 -1.95 -33.63 -8.51
C ARG A 320 -1.22 -34.26 -9.72
N PRO A 321 -0.38 -35.29 -9.50
CA PRO A 321 0.26 -36.05 -10.57
C PRO A 321 -0.73 -36.84 -11.42
#